data_AF-A0A811TEB7-F1
#
_entry.id   AF-A0A811TEB7-F1
#
_cell.length_a   1.000
_cell.length_b   1.000
_cell.length_c   1.000
_cell.angle_alpha   90.00
_cell.angle_beta   90.00
_cell.angle_gamma   90.00
#
_symmetry.space_group_name_H-M   'P 1'
#
loop_
_entity.id
_entity.type
_entity.pdbx_description
1 polymer ?
#
loop_
_entity_poly.entity_id
_entity_poly.type
_entity_poly.pdbx_seq_one_letter_code
_entity_poly.pdbx_strand_id
1 'polypeptide(L)'
;MLWSYEIDGKVSISSDGSYIASVSGGYSSEDHRPGKVCLFDREGELLWSYEIYCDEFAYASGVSTSSDGSYIAAGFDSWRDDAGHIYLFNREGELLWSYETAARVSISSDGSYIASGSVRSGDGKVCLFDREGELLWSYRADDLVREVSISPDGSYIAAESKYSKFYLFGDLERHSFSAIGEAKKVVESERMEGFNMDEAETLLSNAEDAFDTGNYVKASELANAAKDRGESIPNEASAAENAIAEVESAIHQEESKGFNPVEAESLLSQAEEAFSTGEYIKASELADKAKDHALDIDQDGVSNDADFAPTINNYLIYAGAAILLVVLVIAIITGLKAIQRFKLERERNEERRRERLRQEAEERRRMIQKIIDKIKEVT
;
A
#
# COMPACT_ATOMS: atom_id res chain seq x y z
N MET A 1 25.75 1.67 58.22
CA MET A 1 26.02 0.79 57.07
C MET A 1 25.18 -0.46 57.27
N LEU A 2 24.24 -0.76 56.36
CA LEU A 2 23.35 -1.93 56.46
C LEU A 2 24.04 -3.18 55.88
N TRP A 3 24.59 -3.06 54.68
CA TRP A 3 25.40 -4.08 54.00
C TRP A 3 26.29 -3.43 52.93
N SER A 4 27.17 -4.20 52.31
CA SER A 4 28.02 -3.78 51.18
C SER A 4 28.20 -4.93 50.21
N TYR A 5 28.15 -4.64 48.91
CA TYR A 5 28.38 -5.59 47.82
C TYR A 5 29.33 -4.95 46.79
N GLU A 6 30.38 -5.66 46.38
CA GLU A 6 31.42 -5.12 45.50
C GLU A 6 31.04 -5.33 44.03
N ILE A 7 30.85 -4.23 43.30
CA ILE A 7 30.56 -4.24 41.86
C ILE A 7 31.39 -3.18 41.15
N ASP A 8 31.75 -3.45 39.90
CA ASP A 8 32.24 -2.45 38.96
C ASP A 8 31.13 -2.14 37.95
N GLY A 9 30.35 -1.10 38.23
CA GLY A 9 29.09 -0.90 37.53
C GLY A 9 28.22 0.26 38.00
N LYS A 10 26.92 0.19 37.67
CA LYS A 10 25.89 1.17 38.03
C LYS A 10 24.85 0.53 38.96
N VAL A 11 24.19 1.36 39.76
CA VAL A 11 23.14 0.95 40.69
C VAL A 11 21.93 1.87 40.57
N SER A 12 20.75 1.32 40.86
CA SER A 12 19.48 2.03 41.00
C SER A 12 18.73 1.45 42.19
N ILE A 13 17.93 2.28 42.85
CA ILE A 13 17.09 1.88 43.97
C ILE A 13 15.65 2.29 43.65
N SER A 14 14.73 1.38 43.92
CA SER A 14 13.29 1.63 43.88
C SER A 14 12.91 2.77 44.84
N SER A 15 11.86 3.51 44.51
CA SER A 15 11.47 4.69 45.30
C SER A 15 10.99 4.35 46.71
N ASP A 16 10.39 3.16 46.89
CA ASP A 16 10.01 2.63 48.19
C ASP A 16 11.20 2.07 49.00
N GLY A 17 12.38 1.98 48.37
CA GLY A 17 13.61 1.48 48.95
C GLY A 17 13.63 -0.03 49.17
N SER A 18 12.67 -0.78 48.62
CA SER A 18 12.54 -2.23 48.83
C SER A 18 13.55 -3.04 48.00
N TYR A 19 13.95 -2.51 46.85
CA TYR A 19 14.79 -3.20 45.86
C TYR A 19 15.92 -2.33 45.34
N ILE A 20 17.10 -2.94 45.18
CA ILE A 20 18.29 -2.34 44.61
C ILE A 20 18.69 -3.14 43.38
N ALA A 21 18.70 -2.51 42.21
CA ALA A 21 19.21 -3.11 40.99
C ALA A 21 20.65 -2.67 40.73
N SER A 22 21.46 -3.55 40.15
CA SER A 22 22.81 -3.24 39.74
C SER A 22 23.15 -3.85 38.40
N VAL A 23 23.97 -3.15 37.63
CA VAL A 23 24.54 -3.66 36.38
C VAL A 23 26.05 -3.56 36.45
N SER A 24 26.75 -4.62 36.08
CA SER A 24 28.21 -4.67 35.98
C SER A 24 28.64 -5.25 34.65
N GLY A 25 29.78 -4.82 34.13
CA GLY A 25 30.29 -5.28 32.85
C GLY A 25 31.42 -4.37 32.41
N GLY A 26 32.46 -4.94 31.81
CA GLY A 26 33.63 -4.14 31.46
C GLY A 26 34.82 -4.91 30.94
N TYR A 27 35.89 -4.15 30.70
CA TYR A 27 37.13 -4.60 30.11
C TYR A 27 38.08 -5.11 31.19
N SER A 28 38.33 -6.42 31.22
CA SER A 28 39.53 -7.00 31.82
C SER A 28 40.37 -7.57 30.69
N SER A 29 41.64 -7.16 30.60
CA SER A 29 42.60 -7.69 29.63
C SER A 29 42.91 -9.18 29.84
N GLU A 30 42.45 -9.76 30.95
CA GLU A 30 42.76 -11.13 31.36
C GLU A 30 41.51 -12.02 31.50
N ASP A 31 40.29 -11.47 31.50
CA ASP A 31 39.02 -12.24 31.61
C ASP A 31 37.88 -11.55 30.84
N HIS A 32 37.23 -12.27 29.91
CA HIS A 32 35.92 -11.85 29.38
C HIS A 32 34.89 -11.95 30.52
N ARG A 33 34.51 -10.82 31.11
CA ARG A 33 33.43 -10.77 32.09
C ARG A 33 32.11 -10.50 31.36
N PRO A 34 31.13 -11.42 31.39
CA PRO A 34 29.82 -11.15 30.81
C PRO A 34 29.20 -9.93 31.50
N GLY A 35 28.36 -9.20 30.77
CA GLY A 35 27.49 -8.20 31.40
C GLY A 35 26.62 -8.92 32.42
N LYS A 36 26.37 -8.31 33.58
CA LYS A 36 25.59 -8.92 34.64
C LYS A 36 24.61 -7.91 35.21
N VAL A 37 23.35 -8.31 35.31
CA VAL A 37 22.28 -7.59 36.01
C VAL A 37 21.99 -8.36 37.29
N CYS A 38 21.88 -7.66 38.42
CA CYS A 38 21.49 -8.25 39.70
C CYS A 38 20.37 -7.42 40.32
N LEU A 39 19.46 -8.09 41.03
CA LEU A 39 18.47 -7.45 41.89
C LEU A 39 18.66 -7.94 43.33
N PHE A 40 18.66 -7.01 44.26
CA PHE A 40 18.76 -7.26 45.69
C PHE A 40 17.51 -6.73 46.39
N ASP A 41 17.16 -7.34 47.52
CA ASP A 41 16.25 -6.71 48.48
C ASP A 41 16.99 -5.66 49.33
N ARG A 42 16.21 -4.93 50.14
CA ARG A 42 16.74 -3.90 51.05
C ARG A 42 17.63 -4.47 52.16
N GLU A 43 17.47 -5.74 52.52
CA GLU A 43 18.30 -6.47 53.47
C GLU A 43 19.66 -6.90 52.88
N GLY A 44 19.81 -6.85 51.55
CA GLY A 44 21.03 -7.18 50.82
C GLY A 44 21.08 -8.63 50.31
N GLU A 45 19.95 -9.33 50.33
CA GLU A 45 19.82 -10.65 49.72
C GLU A 45 19.78 -10.52 48.20
N LEU A 46 20.62 -11.30 47.50
CA LEU A 46 20.58 -11.40 46.04
C LEU A 46 19.35 -12.21 45.62
N LEU A 47 18.35 -11.54 45.07
CA LEU A 47 17.10 -12.17 44.61
C LEU A 47 17.33 -12.95 43.32
N TRP A 48 18.01 -12.33 42.35
CA TRP A 48 18.41 -12.97 41.11
C TRP A 48 19.59 -12.26 40.46
N SER A 49 20.25 -12.98 39.56
CA SER A 49 21.22 -12.40 38.64
C SER A 49 21.06 -12.96 37.24
N TYR A 50 21.22 -12.10 36.23
CA TYR A 50 21.13 -12.43 34.83
C TYR A 50 22.45 -12.09 34.14
N GLU A 51 23.03 -13.04 33.41
CA GLU A 51 24.28 -12.86 32.68
C GLU A 51 24.00 -12.65 31.19
N ILE A 52 24.54 -11.57 30.66
CA ILE A 52 24.45 -11.16 29.27
C ILE A 52 25.76 -11.55 28.60
N TYR A 53 25.65 -12.58 27.77
CA TYR A 53 26.70 -13.05 26.90
C TYR A 53 26.57 -12.32 25.57
N CYS A 54 27.43 -11.34 25.34
CA CYS A 54 27.68 -10.83 24.00
C CYS A 54 29.00 -11.42 23.50
N ASP A 55 29.14 -11.55 22.19
CA ASP A 55 30.35 -12.09 21.57
C ASP A 55 31.61 -11.26 21.87
N GLU A 56 31.45 -10.03 22.40
CA GLU A 56 32.50 -9.09 22.82
C GLU A 56 32.25 -8.49 24.23
N PHE A 57 32.77 -7.28 24.53
CA PHE A 57 32.67 -6.64 25.85
C PHE A 57 31.37 -5.85 26.04
N ALA A 58 30.56 -6.21 27.05
CA ALA A 58 29.40 -5.42 27.49
C ALA A 58 29.81 -4.40 28.57
N TYR A 59 29.73 -3.11 28.27
CA TYR A 59 29.97 -2.04 29.24
C TYR A 59 28.67 -1.65 29.93
N ALA A 60 28.60 -1.88 31.24
CA ALA A 60 27.48 -1.44 32.05
C ALA A 60 27.29 0.08 31.93
N SER A 61 26.16 0.49 31.38
CA SER A 61 25.95 1.84 30.87
C SER A 61 24.84 2.60 31.58
N GLY A 62 23.79 1.90 32.01
CA GLY A 62 22.73 2.47 32.83
C GLY A 62 21.90 1.38 33.48
N VAL A 63 21.30 1.70 34.62
CA VAL A 63 20.25 0.88 35.24
C VAL A 63 19.22 1.80 35.87
N SER A 64 17.96 1.45 35.75
CA SER A 64 16.85 2.20 36.31
C SER A 64 15.75 1.23 36.77
N THR A 65 15.05 1.59 37.84
CA THR A 65 14.01 0.75 38.45
C THR A 65 12.70 1.53 38.55
N SER A 66 11.57 0.87 38.33
CA SER A 66 10.26 1.46 38.64
C SER A 66 10.15 1.75 40.15
N SER A 67 9.21 2.61 40.54
CA SER A 67 9.11 3.08 41.93
C SER A 67 8.87 1.96 42.95
N ASP A 68 8.25 0.86 42.53
CA ASP A 68 7.96 -0.34 43.33
C ASP A 68 8.93 -1.52 43.05
N GLY A 69 9.93 -1.32 42.18
CA GLY A 69 10.86 -2.35 41.74
C GLY A 69 10.25 -3.48 40.91
N SER A 70 9.01 -3.32 40.42
CA SER A 70 8.36 -4.28 39.52
C SER A 70 9.08 -4.44 38.18
N TYR A 71 9.77 -3.39 37.72
CA TYR A 71 10.50 -3.38 36.46
C TYR A 71 11.91 -2.81 36.60
N ILE A 72 12.84 -3.43 35.86
CA ILE A 72 14.26 -3.07 35.87
C ILE A 72 14.72 -2.90 34.43
N ALA A 73 15.06 -1.67 34.05
CA ALA A 73 15.67 -1.36 32.77
C ALA A 73 17.19 -1.35 32.92
N ALA A 74 17.89 -2.07 32.05
CA ALA A 74 19.34 -2.19 32.04
C ALA A 74 19.89 -1.87 30.65
N GLY A 75 20.92 -1.02 30.59
CA GLY A 75 21.58 -0.62 29.36
C GLY A 75 23.05 -1.03 29.36
N PHE A 76 23.48 -1.65 28.27
CA PHE A 76 24.85 -2.09 28.02
C PHE A 76 25.34 -1.51 26.70
N ASP A 77 26.57 -0.99 26.70
CA ASP A 77 27.21 -0.42 25.51
C ASP A 77 28.24 -1.43 24.96
N SER A 78 28.40 -1.46 23.65
CA SER A 78 29.38 -2.29 22.95
C SER A 78 30.52 -1.45 22.39
N TRP A 79 31.72 -2.01 22.28
CA TRP A 79 32.85 -1.28 21.69
C TRP A 79 32.81 -1.20 20.16
N ARG A 80 32.08 -2.12 19.54
CA ARG A 80 32.01 -2.29 18.08
C ARG A 80 30.57 -2.11 17.62
N ASP A 81 30.43 -1.22 16.64
CA ASP A 81 29.18 -0.82 16.00
C ASP A 81 28.20 -0.15 16.98
N ASP A 82 27.24 0.66 16.50
CA ASP A 82 26.26 1.41 17.33
C ASP A 82 25.29 0.48 18.13
N ALA A 83 25.69 -0.76 18.37
CA ALA A 83 25.00 -1.87 19.02
C ALA A 83 25.09 -1.78 20.56
N GLY A 84 24.58 -0.67 21.10
CA GLY A 84 24.09 -0.71 22.47
C GLY A 84 22.95 -1.72 22.57
N HIS A 85 22.73 -2.26 23.76
CA HIS A 85 21.56 -3.06 24.06
C HIS A 85 20.87 -2.55 25.31
N ILE A 86 19.55 -2.45 25.23
CA ILE A 86 18.69 -2.24 26.39
C ILE A 86 17.90 -3.51 26.64
N TYR A 87 17.68 -3.78 27.92
CA TYR A 87 16.97 -4.94 28.43
C TYR A 87 15.96 -4.46 29.45
N LEU A 88 14.74 -5.00 29.40
CA LEU A 88 13.74 -4.81 30.44
C LEU A 88 13.48 -6.15 31.12
N PHE A 89 13.57 -6.16 32.45
CA PHE A 89 13.25 -7.31 33.29
C PHE A 89 12.05 -7.00 34.17
N ASN A 90 11.26 -8.04 34.49
CA ASN A 90 10.38 -7.96 35.65
C ASN A 90 11.16 -8.23 36.95
N ARG A 91 10.50 -7.99 38.08
CA ARG A 91 11.08 -8.20 39.41
C ARG A 91 11.51 -9.65 39.66
N GLU A 92 10.84 -10.62 39.04
CA GLU A 92 11.15 -12.04 39.16
C GLU A 92 12.39 -12.44 38.34
N GLY A 93 12.98 -11.53 37.57
CA GLY A 93 14.20 -11.73 36.79
C GLY A 93 13.97 -12.29 35.39
N GLU A 94 12.72 -12.31 34.93
CA GLU A 94 12.38 -12.69 33.55
C GLU A 94 12.69 -11.52 32.61
N LEU A 95 13.43 -11.81 31.54
CA LEU A 95 13.65 -10.87 30.45
C LEU A 95 12.34 -10.69 29.67
N LEU A 96 11.75 -9.50 29.73
CA LEU A 96 10.53 -9.16 29.00
C LEU A 96 10.83 -8.90 27.53
N TRP A 97 11.86 -8.08 27.27
CA TRP A 97 12.34 -7.79 25.93
C TRP A 97 13.76 -7.21 25.97
N SER A 98 14.41 -7.26 24.81
CA SER A 98 15.68 -6.60 24.55
C SER A 98 15.61 -5.86 23.23
N TYR A 99 16.24 -4.69 23.15
CA TYR A 99 16.28 -3.89 21.94
C TYR A 99 17.73 -3.48 21.64
N GLU A 100 18.16 -3.69 20.39
CA GLU A 100 19.47 -3.27 19.90
C GLU A 100 19.45 -1.76 19.61
N THR A 101 19.79 -0.98 20.63
CA THR A 101 19.90 0.47 20.59
C THR A 101 20.71 1.00 21.76
N ALA A 102 21.09 2.27 21.68
CA ALA A 102 21.36 3.19 22.79
C ALA A 102 21.48 2.62 24.22
N ALA A 103 22.64 2.81 24.88
CA ALA A 103 22.94 2.13 26.15
C ALA A 103 22.55 2.89 27.45
N ARG A 104 22.13 4.15 27.40
CA ARG A 104 21.62 4.86 28.59
C ARG A 104 20.13 4.58 28.74
N VAL A 105 19.65 4.38 29.97
CA VAL A 105 18.26 4.02 30.24
C VAL A 105 17.71 4.75 31.46
N SER A 106 16.43 5.11 31.41
CA SER A 106 15.64 5.64 32.52
C SER A 106 14.19 5.15 32.38
N ILE A 107 13.54 4.77 33.48
CA ILE A 107 12.19 4.20 33.48
C ILE A 107 11.22 5.09 34.29
N SER A 108 9.96 5.21 33.86
CA SER A 108 8.91 5.91 34.59
C SER A 108 8.58 5.18 35.91
N SER A 109 7.92 5.88 36.84
CA SER A 109 7.62 5.34 38.17
C SER A 109 6.75 4.09 38.13
N ASP A 110 5.82 4.00 37.17
CA ASP A 110 4.92 2.87 36.95
C ASP A 110 5.49 1.79 36.02
N GLY A 111 6.67 2.03 35.44
CA GLY A 111 7.27 1.13 34.45
C GLY A 111 6.62 1.14 33.07
N SER A 112 5.69 2.05 32.80
CA SER A 112 5.00 2.15 31.51
C SER A 112 5.91 2.65 30.38
N TYR A 113 6.97 3.40 30.72
CA TYR A 113 7.86 4.03 29.75
C TYR A 113 9.34 3.84 30.05
N ILE A 114 10.11 3.55 29.02
CA ILE A 114 11.56 3.42 29.08
C ILE A 114 12.17 4.41 28.09
N ALA A 115 12.87 5.41 28.59
CA ALA A 115 13.67 6.32 27.78
C ALA A 115 15.09 5.77 27.60
N SER A 116 15.66 5.89 26.40
CA SER A 116 17.05 5.52 26.13
C SER A 116 17.84 6.57 25.34
N GLY A 117 19.17 6.54 25.49
CA GLY A 117 20.10 7.48 24.87
C GLY A 117 21.35 6.83 24.27
N SER A 118 21.68 7.15 23.01
CA SER A 118 22.82 6.56 22.29
C SER A 118 24.14 7.27 22.59
N VAL A 119 25.17 6.49 22.93
CA VAL A 119 26.42 6.98 23.53
C VAL A 119 27.62 7.02 22.57
N ARG A 120 27.49 6.50 21.34
CA ARG A 120 28.64 6.28 20.43
C ARG A 120 28.49 6.79 19.00
N SER A 121 27.27 6.95 18.48
CA SER A 121 27.08 7.49 17.14
C SER A 121 27.26 9.01 17.14
N GLY A 122 27.85 9.57 16.07
CA GLY A 122 27.81 11.02 15.80
C GLY A 122 26.38 11.54 15.60
N ASP A 123 25.42 10.62 15.42
CA ASP A 123 23.99 10.85 15.37
C ASP A 123 23.33 10.29 16.64
N GLY A 124 23.59 10.91 17.79
CA GLY A 124 22.97 10.47 19.04
C GLY A 124 21.45 10.40 18.90
N LYS A 125 20.84 9.34 19.45
CA LYS A 125 19.39 9.16 19.43
C LYS A 125 18.87 9.13 20.86
N VAL A 126 17.76 9.83 21.08
CA VAL A 126 16.89 9.66 22.24
C VAL A 126 15.70 8.84 21.77
N CYS A 127 15.39 7.75 22.45
CA CYS A 127 14.26 6.89 22.14
C CYS A 127 13.34 6.79 23.35
N LEU A 128 12.05 6.60 23.10
CA LEU A 128 11.06 6.26 24.12
C LEU A 128 10.38 4.96 23.71
N PHE A 129 10.33 4.01 24.63
CA PHE A 129 9.65 2.73 24.47
C PHE A 129 8.49 2.62 25.45
N ASP A 130 7.46 1.88 25.08
CA ASP A 130 6.51 1.36 26.05
C ASP A 130 7.09 0.16 26.81
N ARG A 131 6.34 -0.32 27.80
CA ARG A 131 6.71 -1.47 28.62
C ARG A 131 6.77 -2.77 27.81
N GLU A 132 6.00 -2.87 26.72
CA GLU A 132 5.94 -4.03 25.84
C GLU A 132 7.12 -4.07 24.85
N GLY A 133 7.89 -2.99 24.75
CA GLY A 133 9.11 -2.85 23.96
C GLY A 133 8.89 -2.21 22.59
N GLU A 134 7.70 -1.66 22.32
CA GLU A 134 7.45 -0.90 21.10
C GLU A 134 8.11 0.48 21.17
N LEU A 135 8.77 0.88 20.09
CA LEU A 135 9.37 2.20 19.97
C LEU A 135 8.27 3.23 19.68
N LEU A 136 7.92 4.04 20.68
CA LEU A 136 6.88 5.07 20.59
C LEU A 136 7.38 6.33 19.89
N TRP A 137 8.63 6.72 20.14
CA TRP A 137 9.17 7.96 19.61
C TRP A 137 10.69 7.92 19.56
N SER A 138 11.28 8.64 18.61
CA SER A 138 12.72 8.88 18.59
C SER A 138 13.09 10.27 18.10
N TYR A 139 14.21 10.78 18.60
CA TYR A 139 14.80 12.05 18.19
C TYR A 139 16.28 11.90 17.95
N ARG A 140 16.74 12.45 16.82
CA ARG A 140 18.16 12.52 16.48
C ARG A 140 18.75 13.81 17.08
N ALA A 141 19.54 13.64 18.12
CA ALA A 141 20.36 14.69 18.71
C ALA A 141 21.54 15.04 17.81
N ASP A 142 22.12 16.23 18.04
CA ASP A 142 23.25 16.74 17.26
C ASP A 142 24.57 16.02 17.55
N ASP A 143 24.64 15.29 18.66
CA ASP A 143 25.80 14.52 19.09
C ASP A 143 25.30 13.39 20.00
N LEU A 144 26.22 12.54 20.45
CA LEU A 144 25.95 11.43 21.33
C LEU A 144 25.30 11.89 22.65
N VAL A 145 24.33 11.11 23.11
CA VAL A 145 23.55 11.30 24.32
C VAL A 145 24.26 10.61 25.49
N ARG A 146 24.68 11.40 26.48
CA ARG A 146 25.43 10.94 27.67
C ARG A 146 24.53 10.39 28.76
N GLU A 147 23.34 10.96 28.90
CA GLU A 147 22.40 10.64 29.95
C GLU A 147 20.98 10.97 29.49
N VAL A 148 20.02 10.19 29.96
CA VAL A 148 18.58 10.41 29.77
C VAL A 148 17.89 10.24 31.10
N SER A 149 16.85 11.04 31.35
CA SER A 149 15.98 10.93 32.51
C SER A 149 14.54 11.11 32.07
N ILE A 150 13.65 10.25 32.52
CA ILE A 150 12.20 10.41 32.35
C ILE A 150 11.57 10.88 33.66
N SER A 151 10.51 11.68 33.59
CA SER A 151 9.73 12.07 34.76
C SER A 151 8.94 10.87 35.31
N PRO A 152 8.58 10.88 36.62
CA PRO A 152 7.81 9.81 37.24
C PRO A 152 6.56 9.39 36.47
N ASP A 153 5.84 10.37 35.91
CA ASP A 153 4.60 10.21 35.14
C ASP A 153 4.83 9.94 33.64
N GLY A 154 6.08 9.90 33.17
CA GLY A 154 6.39 9.73 31.75
C GLY A 154 6.24 10.99 30.88
N SER A 155 5.69 12.07 31.42
CA SER A 155 5.32 13.28 30.67
C SER A 155 6.50 14.09 30.12
N TYR A 156 7.70 13.91 30.69
CA TYR A 156 8.91 14.63 30.34
C TYR A 156 10.12 13.71 30.19
N ILE A 157 10.95 13.97 29.21
CA ILE A 157 12.25 13.32 29.01
C ILE A 157 13.31 14.40 28.91
N ALA A 158 14.32 14.35 29.77
CA ALA A 158 15.53 15.14 29.64
C ALA A 158 16.64 14.29 29.04
N ALA A 159 17.41 14.85 28.11
CA ALA A 159 18.58 14.19 27.53
C ALA A 159 19.76 15.15 27.44
N GLU A 160 20.94 14.69 27.82
CA GLU A 160 22.18 15.48 27.74
C GLU A 160 23.05 14.99 26.58
N SER A 161 23.48 15.90 25.70
CA SER A 161 24.50 15.63 24.69
C SER A 161 25.91 15.98 25.22
N LYS A 162 26.93 15.18 24.88
CA LYS A 162 28.30 15.28 25.44
C LYS A 162 28.97 16.65 25.26
N TYR A 163 28.64 17.38 24.21
CA TYR A 163 29.43 18.57 23.82
C TYR A 163 28.62 19.80 23.44
N SER A 164 27.29 19.70 23.33
CA SER A 164 26.51 20.74 22.65
C SER A 164 25.31 21.27 23.44
N LYS A 165 24.36 20.42 23.84
CA LYS A 165 23.03 20.84 24.33
C LYS A 165 22.46 19.85 25.35
N PHE A 166 21.56 20.33 26.20
CA PHE A 166 20.57 19.47 26.83
C PHE A 166 19.23 19.66 26.11
N TYR A 167 18.44 18.60 26.05
CA TYR A 167 17.12 18.57 25.45
C TYR A 167 16.11 18.27 26.55
N LEU A 168 14.99 18.98 26.53
CA LEU A 168 13.81 18.65 27.32
C LEU A 168 12.67 18.40 26.34
N PHE A 169 12.19 17.17 26.33
CA PHE A 169 10.96 16.75 25.68
C PHE A 169 9.89 16.69 26.76
N GLY A 170 8.68 17.15 26.48
CA GLY A 170 7.72 17.36 27.53
C GLY A 170 6.31 17.62 27.06
N ASP A 171 5.39 17.64 28.03
CA ASP A 171 4.00 18.05 27.86
C ASP A 171 3.21 17.10 26.95
N LEU A 172 3.58 15.81 26.93
CA LEU A 172 2.93 14.77 26.12
C LEU A 172 1.42 14.69 26.39
N GLU A 173 1.02 14.78 27.67
CA GLU A 173 -0.37 14.86 28.08
C GLU A 173 -1.06 16.10 27.48
N ARG A 174 -0.51 17.30 27.64
CA ARG A 174 -1.16 18.51 27.11
C ARG A 174 -1.16 18.55 25.59
N HIS A 175 -0.12 18.04 24.94
CA HIS A 175 -0.04 17.94 23.48
C HIS A 175 -1.11 16.99 22.95
N SER A 176 -1.24 15.80 23.54
CA SER A 176 -2.29 14.84 23.17
C SER A 176 -3.68 15.38 23.47
N PHE A 177 -3.88 16.03 24.63
CA PHE A 177 -5.13 16.71 24.95
C PHE A 177 -5.50 17.80 23.93
N SER A 178 -4.52 18.62 23.52
CA SER A 178 -4.71 19.64 22.48
C SER A 178 -5.05 19.01 21.13
N ALA A 179 -4.33 17.94 20.74
CA ALA A 179 -4.57 17.22 19.49
C ALA A 179 -5.99 16.62 19.44
N ILE A 180 -6.43 15.98 20.54
CA ILE A 180 -7.79 15.45 20.68
C ILE A 180 -8.81 16.59 20.56
N GLY A 181 -8.58 17.71 21.23
CA GLY A 181 -9.45 18.89 21.13
C GLY A 181 -9.56 19.47 19.72
N GLU A 182 -8.45 19.53 18.97
CA GLU A 182 -8.44 19.96 17.57
C GLU A 182 -9.17 18.98 16.65
N ALA A 183 -8.87 17.69 16.77
CA ALA A 183 -9.50 16.62 15.99
C ALA A 183 -11.02 16.63 16.22
N LYS A 184 -11.45 16.70 17.49
CA LYS A 184 -12.86 16.79 17.86
C LYS A 184 -13.55 17.97 17.23
N LYS A 185 -12.91 19.14 17.22
CA LYS A 185 -13.47 20.33 16.59
C LYS A 185 -13.69 20.14 15.09
N VAL A 186 -12.73 19.55 14.37
CA VAL A 186 -12.85 19.26 12.93
C VAL A 186 -13.96 18.24 12.68
N VAL A 187 -13.93 17.11 13.38
CA VAL A 187 -14.93 16.04 13.21
C VAL A 187 -16.33 16.55 13.52
N GLU A 188 -16.52 17.33 14.58
CA GLU A 188 -17.81 17.92 14.91
C GLU A 188 -18.26 18.96 13.87
N SER A 189 -17.36 19.80 13.35
CA SER A 189 -17.72 20.80 12.33
C SER A 189 -18.16 20.14 11.04
N GLU A 190 -17.38 19.20 10.52
CA GLU A 190 -17.70 18.54 9.25
C GLU A 190 -18.92 17.62 9.38
N ARG A 191 -19.13 16.97 10.53
CA ARG A 191 -20.38 16.23 10.78
C ARG A 191 -21.61 17.14 10.73
N MET A 192 -21.50 18.37 11.23
CA MET A 192 -22.61 19.35 11.16
C MET A 192 -22.91 19.80 9.73
N GLU A 193 -21.92 19.77 8.84
CA GLU A 193 -22.10 19.98 7.39
C GLU A 193 -22.74 18.76 6.68
N GLY A 194 -22.91 17.63 7.39
CA GLY A 194 -23.64 16.46 6.93
C GLY A 194 -22.76 15.33 6.35
N PHE A 195 -21.43 15.44 6.48
CA PHE A 195 -20.52 14.38 6.06
C PHE A 195 -20.57 13.18 7.00
N ASN A 196 -20.41 11.97 6.43
CA ASN A 196 -20.23 10.75 7.22
C ASN A 196 -18.83 10.75 7.87
N MET A 197 -18.78 10.77 9.21
CA MET A 197 -17.56 10.89 10.00
C MET A 197 -17.20 9.63 10.78
N ASP A 198 -17.86 8.49 10.54
CA ASP A 198 -17.75 7.27 11.35
C ASP A 198 -16.29 6.78 11.54
N GLU A 199 -15.48 6.85 10.48
CA GLU A 199 -14.07 6.45 10.52
C GLU A 199 -13.23 7.39 11.39
N ALA A 200 -13.41 8.71 11.22
CA ALA A 200 -12.72 9.71 12.02
C ALA A 200 -13.16 9.68 13.49
N GLU A 201 -14.46 9.44 13.76
CA GLU A 201 -15.00 9.27 15.11
C GLU A 201 -14.43 8.01 15.80
N THR A 202 -14.25 6.92 15.05
CA THR A 202 -13.61 5.71 15.57
C THR A 202 -12.16 5.97 15.97
N LEU A 203 -11.39 6.67 15.13
CA LEU A 203 -10.02 7.07 15.45
C LEU A 203 -9.96 7.99 16.68
N LEU A 204 -10.88 8.96 16.77
CA LEU A 204 -10.98 9.88 17.90
C LEU A 204 -11.32 9.15 19.20
N SER A 205 -12.26 8.20 19.18
CA SER A 205 -12.58 7.37 20.35
C SER A 205 -11.37 6.57 20.82
N ASN A 206 -10.61 5.97 19.89
CA ASN A 206 -9.38 5.25 20.24
C ASN A 206 -8.31 6.20 20.81
N ALA A 207 -8.28 7.46 20.36
CA ALA A 207 -7.37 8.48 20.90
C ALA A 207 -7.73 8.86 22.34
N GLU A 208 -9.02 9.04 22.64
CA GLU A 208 -9.54 9.29 24.00
C GLU A 208 -9.23 8.10 24.93
N ASP A 209 -9.44 6.85 24.48
CA ASP A 209 -9.07 5.65 25.26
C ASP A 209 -7.56 5.55 25.54
N ALA A 210 -6.73 5.87 24.54
CA ALA A 210 -5.27 5.91 24.70
C ALA A 210 -4.84 7.01 25.68
N PHE A 211 -5.53 8.16 25.67
CA PHE A 211 -5.29 9.25 26.61
C PHE A 211 -5.63 8.82 28.04
N ASP A 212 -6.80 8.20 28.24
CA ASP A 212 -7.28 7.75 29.55
C ASP A 212 -6.40 6.64 30.15
N THR A 213 -5.73 5.85 29.32
CA THR A 213 -4.76 4.84 29.75
C THR A 213 -3.34 5.39 29.96
N GLY A 214 -3.14 6.70 29.80
CA GLY A 214 -1.86 7.37 29.95
C GLY A 214 -0.93 7.23 28.75
N ASN A 215 -1.35 6.56 27.66
CA ASN A 215 -0.58 6.40 26.43
C ASN A 215 -0.66 7.65 25.54
N TYR A 216 -0.06 8.75 26.02
CA TYR A 216 -0.17 10.07 25.39
C TYR A 216 0.44 10.14 23.98
N VAL A 217 1.45 9.33 23.67
CA VAL A 217 2.02 9.27 22.32
C VAL A 217 1.00 8.71 21.35
N LYS A 218 0.45 7.52 21.66
CA LYS A 218 -0.59 6.87 20.85
C LYS A 218 -1.85 7.72 20.76
N ALA A 219 -2.25 8.38 21.85
CA ALA A 219 -3.35 9.32 21.85
C ALA A 219 -3.14 10.46 20.86
N SER A 220 -1.94 11.05 20.83
CA SER A 220 -1.62 12.11 19.88
C SER A 220 -1.60 11.62 18.43
N GLU A 221 -1.06 10.43 18.16
CA GLU A 221 -1.04 9.85 16.82
C GLU A 221 -2.44 9.59 16.27
N LEU A 222 -3.30 8.95 17.09
CA LEU A 222 -4.69 8.67 16.72
C LEU A 222 -5.52 9.94 16.57
N ALA A 223 -5.29 10.95 17.41
CA ALA A 223 -5.96 12.24 17.29
C ALA A 223 -5.58 12.96 15.98
N ASN A 224 -4.29 12.96 15.62
CA ASN A 224 -3.85 13.53 14.35
C ASN A 224 -4.43 12.75 13.16
N ALA A 225 -4.45 11.42 13.20
CA ALA A 225 -5.08 10.61 12.16
C ALA A 225 -6.58 10.89 12.03
N ALA A 226 -7.30 11.04 13.15
CA ALA A 226 -8.71 11.42 13.14
C ALA A 226 -8.94 12.80 12.51
N LYS A 227 -8.08 13.77 12.85
CA LYS A 227 -8.11 15.12 12.26
C LYS A 227 -7.86 15.08 10.76
N ASP A 228 -6.77 14.44 10.32
CA ASP A 228 -6.40 14.33 8.91
C ASP A 228 -7.52 13.66 8.09
N ARG A 229 -8.13 12.62 8.66
CA ARG A 229 -9.27 11.95 8.03
C ARG A 229 -10.50 12.86 7.94
N GLY A 230 -10.82 13.57 9.03
CA GLY A 230 -11.90 14.56 9.04
C GLY A 230 -11.72 15.67 8.00
N GLU A 231 -10.48 16.12 7.79
CA GLU A 231 -10.13 17.12 6.76
C GLU A 231 -10.14 16.53 5.33
N SER A 232 -9.89 15.22 5.16
CA SER A 232 -9.87 14.59 3.84
C SER A 232 -11.27 14.34 3.27
N ILE A 233 -12.26 14.02 4.11
CA ILE A 233 -13.62 13.67 3.68
C ILE A 233 -14.29 14.77 2.82
N PRO A 234 -14.30 16.06 3.20
CA PRO A 234 -14.87 17.12 2.37
C PRO A 234 -14.15 17.29 1.03
N ASN A 235 -12.82 17.08 1.00
CA ASN A 235 -12.04 17.14 -0.23
C ASN A 235 -12.39 15.98 -1.18
N GLU A 236 -12.56 14.78 -0.64
CA GLU A 236 -13.00 13.59 -1.38
C GLU A 236 -14.42 13.79 -1.92
N ALA A 237 -15.33 14.36 -1.12
CA ALA A 237 -16.68 14.69 -1.55
C ALA A 237 -16.68 15.72 -2.70
N SER A 238 -15.90 16.80 -2.58
CA SER A 238 -15.76 17.80 -3.63
C SER A 238 -15.19 17.21 -4.92
N ALA A 239 -14.20 16.31 -4.82
CA ALA A 239 -13.65 15.61 -5.98
C ALA A 239 -14.70 14.71 -6.66
N ALA A 240 -15.45 13.93 -5.88
CA ALA A 240 -16.51 13.07 -6.39
C ALA A 240 -17.65 13.86 -7.04
N GLU A 241 -18.06 14.98 -6.44
CA GLU A 241 -19.10 15.87 -7.01
C GLU A 241 -18.67 16.43 -8.37
N ASN A 242 -17.43 16.90 -8.49
CA ASN A 242 -16.89 17.38 -9.76
C ASN A 242 -16.82 16.27 -10.81
N ALA A 243 -16.38 15.06 -10.42
CA ALA A 243 -16.31 13.91 -11.34
C ALA A 243 -17.71 13.53 -11.85
N ILE A 244 -18.72 13.48 -10.97
CA ILE A 244 -20.12 13.21 -11.33
C ILE A 244 -20.63 14.28 -12.30
N ALA A 245 -20.43 15.57 -12.01
CA ALA A 245 -20.86 16.66 -12.87
C ALA A 245 -20.20 16.63 -14.27
N GLU A 246 -18.91 16.23 -14.35
CA GLU A 246 -18.23 16.04 -15.63
C GLU A 246 -18.84 14.90 -16.44
N VAL A 247 -19.22 13.79 -15.79
CA VAL A 247 -19.91 12.66 -16.45
C VAL A 247 -21.28 13.09 -16.96
N GLU A 248 -22.08 13.78 -16.16
CA GLU A 248 -23.40 14.29 -16.58
C GLU A 248 -23.27 15.17 -17.84
N SER A 249 -22.29 16.07 -17.85
CA SER A 249 -22.03 16.92 -19.01
C SER A 249 -21.56 16.11 -20.22
N ALA A 250 -20.73 15.08 -20.03
CA ALA A 250 -20.25 14.23 -21.11
C ALA A 250 -21.40 13.41 -21.72
N ILE A 251 -22.23 12.77 -20.89
CA ILE A 251 -23.42 12.02 -21.34
C ILE A 251 -24.35 12.96 -22.13
N HIS A 252 -24.68 14.13 -21.59
CA HIS A 252 -25.56 15.07 -22.27
C HIS A 252 -25.00 15.53 -23.64
N GLN A 253 -23.68 15.74 -23.73
CA GLN A 253 -23.02 16.07 -24.98
C GLN A 253 -23.12 14.93 -26.00
N GLU A 254 -22.88 13.69 -25.59
CA GLU A 254 -22.97 12.52 -26.48
C GLU A 254 -24.41 12.21 -26.90
N GLU A 255 -25.39 12.37 -25.99
CA GLU A 255 -26.82 12.30 -26.32
C GLU A 255 -27.21 13.34 -27.38
N SER A 256 -26.67 14.56 -27.29
CA SER A 256 -26.92 15.61 -28.28
C SER A 256 -26.39 15.27 -29.68
N LYS A 257 -25.38 14.39 -29.76
CA LYS A 257 -24.85 13.83 -31.01
C LYS A 257 -25.69 12.64 -31.51
N GLY A 258 -26.67 12.19 -30.73
CA GLY A 258 -27.57 11.08 -31.06
C GLY A 258 -27.11 9.72 -30.54
N PHE A 259 -26.11 9.67 -29.66
CA PHE A 259 -25.69 8.45 -28.98
C PHE A 259 -26.57 8.15 -27.76
N ASN A 260 -26.51 6.92 -27.27
CA ASN A 260 -27.21 6.48 -26.05
C ASN A 260 -26.25 5.62 -25.21
N PRO A 261 -25.46 6.23 -24.30
CA PRO A 261 -24.44 5.54 -23.52
C PRO A 261 -25.04 4.87 -22.27
N VAL A 262 -25.86 3.81 -22.46
CA VAL A 262 -26.61 3.13 -21.39
C VAL A 262 -25.73 2.66 -20.22
N GLU A 263 -24.53 2.15 -20.50
CA GLU A 263 -23.63 1.68 -19.45
C GLU A 263 -23.06 2.85 -18.63
N ALA A 264 -22.82 4.00 -19.26
CA ALA A 264 -22.40 5.21 -18.56
C ALA A 264 -23.49 5.73 -17.62
N GLU A 265 -24.76 5.73 -18.05
CA GLU A 265 -25.91 6.11 -17.20
C GLU A 265 -26.07 5.19 -15.98
N SER A 266 -25.87 3.88 -16.19
CA SER A 266 -25.89 2.87 -15.12
C SER A 266 -24.78 3.09 -14.09
N LEU A 267 -23.56 3.38 -14.55
CA LEU A 267 -22.42 3.67 -13.67
C LEU A 267 -22.56 5.02 -12.97
N LEU A 268 -23.09 6.03 -13.64
CA LEU A 268 -23.42 7.32 -13.05
C LEU A 268 -24.43 7.16 -11.90
N SER A 269 -25.49 6.38 -12.11
CA SER A 269 -26.48 6.09 -11.06
C SER A 269 -25.84 5.41 -9.82
N GLN A 270 -24.89 4.49 -10.04
CA GLN A 270 -24.14 3.86 -8.96
C GLN A 270 -23.19 4.84 -8.26
N ALA A 271 -22.58 5.78 -9.00
CA ALA A 271 -21.73 6.82 -8.44
C ALA A 271 -22.54 7.76 -7.54
N GLU A 272 -23.73 8.18 -7.96
CA GLU A 272 -24.66 8.99 -7.16
C GLU A 272 -25.11 8.27 -5.89
N GLU A 273 -25.42 6.98 -5.97
CA GLU A 273 -25.76 6.15 -4.80
C GLU A 273 -24.58 6.07 -3.81
N ALA A 274 -23.37 5.79 -4.31
CA ALA A 274 -22.15 5.78 -3.50
C ALA A 274 -21.88 7.16 -2.85
N PHE A 275 -22.11 8.24 -3.58
CA PHE A 275 -21.98 9.61 -3.06
C PHE A 275 -22.97 9.86 -1.92
N SER A 276 -24.24 9.43 -2.10
CA SER A 276 -25.30 9.61 -1.09
C SER A 276 -25.07 8.83 0.21
N THR A 277 -24.29 7.75 0.13
CA THR A 277 -23.93 6.91 1.29
C THR A 277 -22.62 7.33 1.96
N GLY A 278 -21.94 8.36 1.43
CA GLY A 278 -20.67 8.86 1.94
C GLY A 278 -19.44 8.09 1.45
N GLU A 279 -19.60 7.18 0.48
CA GLU A 279 -18.50 6.43 -0.13
C GLU A 279 -17.84 7.25 -1.25
N TYR A 280 -17.33 8.44 -0.93
CA TYR A 280 -16.88 9.44 -1.92
C TYR A 280 -15.76 8.94 -2.85
N ILE A 281 -14.78 8.21 -2.33
CA ILE A 281 -13.71 7.62 -3.15
C ILE A 281 -14.29 6.68 -4.21
N LYS A 282 -15.21 5.80 -3.80
CA LYS A 282 -15.87 4.87 -4.70
C LYS A 282 -16.78 5.60 -5.71
N ALA A 283 -17.47 6.65 -5.27
CA ALA A 283 -18.27 7.49 -6.15
C ALA A 283 -17.40 8.11 -7.26
N SER A 284 -16.23 8.65 -6.92
CA SER A 284 -15.26 9.18 -7.89
C SER A 284 -14.78 8.11 -8.86
N GLU A 285 -14.41 6.92 -8.39
CA GLU A 285 -13.96 5.81 -9.26
C GLU A 285 -15.07 5.33 -10.22
N LEU A 286 -16.32 5.32 -9.77
CA LEU A 286 -17.47 4.98 -10.60
C LEU A 286 -17.74 6.07 -11.64
N ALA A 287 -17.61 7.34 -11.26
CA ALA A 287 -17.74 8.47 -12.17
C ALA A 287 -16.65 8.43 -13.26
N ASP A 288 -15.39 8.17 -12.91
CA ASP A 288 -14.31 8.04 -13.90
C ASP A 288 -14.62 6.93 -14.92
N LYS A 289 -15.08 5.76 -14.45
CA LYS A 289 -15.51 4.67 -15.34
C LYS A 289 -16.69 5.07 -16.21
N ALA A 290 -17.69 5.75 -15.64
CA ALA A 290 -18.85 6.23 -16.38
C ALA A 290 -18.43 7.20 -17.49
N LYS A 291 -17.45 8.08 -17.21
CA LYS A 291 -16.89 9.03 -18.18
C LYS A 291 -16.23 8.31 -19.35
N ASP A 292 -15.42 7.29 -19.07
CA ASP A 292 -14.77 6.48 -20.10
C ASP A 292 -15.83 5.82 -21.01
N HIS A 293 -16.86 5.21 -20.42
CA HIS A 293 -17.98 4.62 -21.17
C HIS A 293 -18.82 5.64 -21.95
N ALA A 294 -18.90 6.89 -21.49
CA ALA A 294 -19.59 7.94 -22.23
C ALA A 294 -18.79 8.35 -23.47
N LEU A 295 -17.48 8.54 -23.33
CA LEU A 295 -16.59 9.02 -24.40
C LEU A 295 -16.16 7.92 -25.39
N ASP A 296 -16.24 6.65 -24.98
CA ASP A 296 -15.94 5.46 -25.77
C ASP A 296 -16.99 4.37 -25.46
N ILE A 297 -18.09 4.37 -26.21
CA ILE A 297 -19.28 3.55 -25.93
C ILE A 297 -19.02 2.06 -26.14
N ASP A 298 -18.19 1.69 -27.11
CA ASP A 298 -17.92 0.29 -27.46
C ASP A 298 -16.60 -0.24 -26.86
N GLN A 299 -15.87 0.63 -26.16
CA GLN A 299 -14.64 0.35 -25.41
C GLN A 299 -13.53 -0.25 -26.25
N ASP A 300 -13.40 0.18 -27.51
CA ASP A 300 -12.32 -0.26 -28.38
C ASP A 300 -11.05 0.59 -28.27
N GLY A 301 -11.09 1.65 -27.44
CA GLY A 301 -9.99 2.56 -27.16
C GLY A 301 -9.96 3.77 -28.11
N VAL A 302 -10.97 3.95 -28.95
CA VAL A 302 -11.13 5.12 -29.83
C VAL A 302 -12.35 5.92 -29.38
N SER A 303 -12.13 7.20 -29.04
CA SER A 303 -13.24 8.09 -28.64
C SER A 303 -14.30 8.20 -29.73
N ASN A 304 -15.57 8.36 -29.35
CA ASN A 304 -16.71 8.47 -30.26
C ASN A 304 -16.51 9.48 -31.41
N ASP A 305 -15.84 10.62 -31.16
CA ASP A 305 -15.59 11.67 -32.16
C ASP A 305 -14.55 11.27 -33.22
N ALA A 306 -13.63 10.38 -32.87
CA ALA A 306 -12.57 9.89 -33.74
C ALA A 306 -12.92 8.54 -34.38
N ASP A 307 -14.00 7.91 -33.92
CA ASP A 307 -14.38 6.58 -34.33
C ASP A 307 -15.32 6.59 -35.56
N PHE A 308 -15.01 5.71 -36.52
CA PHE A 308 -15.85 5.47 -37.69
C PHE A 308 -17.14 4.72 -37.34
N ALA A 309 -17.13 3.90 -36.28
CA ALA A 309 -18.32 3.17 -35.83
C ALA A 309 -18.49 3.18 -34.29
N PRO A 310 -18.84 4.34 -33.70
CA PRO A 310 -18.85 4.59 -32.24
C PRO A 310 -19.77 3.72 -31.37
N THR A 311 -20.46 2.73 -31.95
CA THR A 311 -21.41 1.85 -31.25
C THR A 311 -21.14 0.38 -31.51
N ILE A 312 -20.16 0.06 -32.37
CA ILE A 312 -19.84 -1.30 -32.80
C ILE A 312 -18.34 -1.43 -32.83
N ASN A 313 -17.82 -2.24 -31.91
CA ASN A 313 -16.39 -2.47 -31.79
C ASN A 313 -15.73 -2.70 -33.16
N ASN A 314 -14.80 -1.82 -33.54
CA ASN A 314 -14.23 -1.79 -34.87
C ASN A 314 -13.59 -3.12 -35.28
N TYR A 315 -13.09 -3.90 -34.31
CA TYR A 315 -12.55 -5.23 -34.56
C TYR A 315 -13.56 -6.14 -35.28
N LEU A 316 -14.85 -6.05 -34.94
CA LEU A 316 -15.93 -6.81 -35.57
C LEU A 316 -16.16 -6.38 -37.02
N ILE A 317 -16.04 -5.08 -37.29
CA ILE A 317 -16.19 -4.51 -38.64
C ILE A 317 -15.03 -4.98 -39.54
N TYR A 318 -13.80 -4.87 -39.05
CA TYR A 318 -12.62 -5.33 -39.79
C TYR A 318 -12.65 -6.84 -40.03
N ALA A 319 -13.05 -7.64 -39.03
CA ALA A 319 -13.20 -9.08 -39.17
C ALA A 319 -14.27 -9.44 -40.22
N GLY A 320 -15.42 -8.76 -40.17
CA GLY A 320 -16.51 -8.94 -41.13
C GLY A 320 -16.09 -8.61 -42.56
N ALA A 321 -15.41 -7.47 -42.77
CA ALA A 321 -14.90 -7.05 -44.07
C ALA A 321 -13.88 -8.05 -44.64
N ALA A 322 -12.96 -8.55 -43.79
CA ALA A 322 -11.97 -9.55 -44.19
C ALA A 322 -12.65 -10.86 -44.65
N ILE A 323 -13.66 -11.34 -43.90
CA ILE A 323 -14.43 -12.54 -44.27
C ILE A 323 -15.14 -12.33 -45.61
N LEU A 324 -15.79 -11.18 -45.81
CA LEU A 324 -16.53 -10.86 -47.03
C LEU A 324 -15.60 -10.80 -48.26
N LEU A 325 -14.39 -10.26 -48.08
CA LEU A 325 -13.36 -10.21 -49.11
C LEU A 325 -12.85 -11.61 -49.49
N VAL A 326 -12.65 -12.49 -48.51
CA VAL A 326 -12.32 -13.91 -48.75
C VAL A 326 -13.44 -14.61 -49.52
N VAL A 327 -14.71 -14.40 -49.14
CA VAL A 327 -15.86 -14.98 -49.83
C VAL A 327 -15.96 -14.47 -51.27
N LEU A 328 -15.74 -13.17 -51.50
CA LEU A 328 -15.74 -12.56 -52.84
C LEU A 328 -14.63 -13.17 -53.72
N VAL A 329 -13.42 -13.32 -53.19
CA VAL A 329 -12.30 -13.95 -53.92
C VAL A 329 -12.64 -15.39 -54.31
N ILE A 330 -13.24 -16.16 -53.40
CA ILE A 330 -13.70 -17.53 -53.68
C ILE A 330 -14.79 -17.52 -54.77
N ALA A 331 -15.75 -16.60 -54.72
CA ALA A 331 -16.81 -16.45 -55.72
C ALA A 331 -16.24 -16.09 -57.12
N ILE A 332 -15.25 -15.19 -57.18
CA ILE A 332 -14.58 -14.83 -58.44
C ILE A 332 -13.82 -16.04 -59.00
N ILE A 333 -13.06 -16.76 -58.18
CA ILE A 333 -12.32 -17.96 -58.61
C ILE A 333 -13.27 -19.04 -59.13
N THR A 334 -14.39 -19.28 -58.43
CA THR A 334 -15.38 -20.28 -58.85
C THR A 334 -16.13 -19.86 -60.12
N GLY A 335 -16.49 -18.58 -60.25
CA GLY A 335 -17.09 -18.00 -61.45
C GLY A 335 -16.16 -18.07 -62.67
N LEU A 336 -14.88 -17.70 -62.52
CA LEU A 336 -13.87 -17.85 -63.58
C LEU A 336 -13.72 -19.30 -64.02
N LYS A 337 -13.68 -20.25 -63.06
CA LYS A 337 -13.67 -21.69 -63.36
C LYS A 337 -14.94 -22.14 -64.09
N ALA A 338 -16.10 -21.57 -63.79
CA ALA A 338 -17.36 -21.88 -64.47
C ALA A 338 -17.36 -21.33 -65.92
N ILE A 339 -16.91 -20.09 -66.12
CA ILE A 339 -16.80 -19.49 -67.47
C ILE A 339 -15.81 -20.26 -68.34
N GLN A 340 -14.66 -20.65 -67.79
CA GLN A 340 -13.69 -21.50 -68.50
C GLN A 340 -14.30 -22.84 -68.90
N ARG A 341 -15.04 -23.49 -67.99
CA ARG A 341 -15.78 -24.73 -68.30
C ARG A 341 -16.79 -24.55 -69.42
N PHE A 342 -17.58 -23.47 -69.38
CA PHE A 342 -18.58 -23.17 -70.40
C PHE A 342 -17.97 -22.88 -71.78
N LYS A 343 -16.85 -22.13 -71.84
CA LYS A 343 -16.11 -21.90 -73.09
C LYS A 343 -15.62 -23.22 -73.70
N LEU A 344 -15.02 -24.08 -72.88
CA LEU A 344 -14.53 -25.39 -73.30
C LEU A 344 -15.68 -26.29 -73.80
N GLU A 345 -16.84 -26.25 -73.13
CA GLU A 345 -18.04 -26.98 -73.57
C GLU A 345 -18.59 -26.46 -74.90
N ARG A 346 -18.60 -25.13 -75.08
CA ARG A 346 -19.04 -24.50 -76.33
C ARG A 346 -18.12 -24.87 -77.49
N GLU A 347 -16.81 -24.83 -77.29
CA GLU A 347 -15.82 -25.25 -78.30
C GLU A 347 -16.03 -26.73 -78.68
N ARG A 348 -16.16 -27.63 -77.69
CA ARG A 348 -16.48 -29.05 -77.95
C ARG A 348 -17.79 -29.22 -78.71
N ASN A 349 -18.82 -28.43 -78.41
CA ASN A 349 -20.11 -28.50 -79.10
C ASN A 349 -20.04 -27.95 -80.54
N GLU A 350 -19.25 -26.91 -80.78
CA GLU A 350 -19.00 -26.37 -82.12
C GLU A 350 -18.18 -27.36 -82.98
N GLU A 351 -17.17 -28.01 -82.40
CA GLU A 351 -16.44 -29.11 -83.06
C GLU A 351 -17.38 -30.25 -83.46
N ARG A 352 -18.19 -30.75 -82.52
CA ARG A 352 -19.21 -31.78 -82.78
C ARG A 352 -20.22 -31.37 -83.86
N ARG A 353 -20.51 -30.07 -84.00
CA ARG A 353 -21.40 -29.53 -85.05
C ARG A 353 -20.72 -29.46 -86.41
N ARG A 354 -19.44 -29.07 -86.45
CA ARG A 354 -18.62 -29.06 -87.67
C ARG A 354 -18.40 -30.46 -88.22
N GLU A 355 -18.17 -31.44 -87.36
CA GLU A 355 -18.06 -32.85 -87.76
C GLU A 355 -19.34 -33.37 -88.41
N ARG A 356 -20.51 -33.09 -87.84
CA ARG A 356 -21.82 -33.44 -88.43
C ARG A 356 -22.02 -32.81 -89.81
N LEU A 357 -21.73 -31.52 -89.96
CA LEU A 357 -21.86 -30.83 -91.25
C LEU A 357 -20.88 -31.36 -92.30
N ARG A 358 -19.66 -31.75 -91.91
CA ARG A 358 -18.70 -32.41 -92.81
C ARG A 358 -19.23 -33.75 -93.30
N GLN A 359 -19.78 -34.57 -92.40
CA GLN A 359 -20.41 -35.84 -92.77
C GLN A 359 -21.57 -35.64 -93.76
N GLU A 360 -22.49 -34.71 -93.48
CA GLU A 360 -23.59 -34.38 -94.39
C GLU A 360 -23.12 -33.86 -95.75
N ALA A 361 -22.07 -33.03 -95.78
CA ALA A 361 -21.50 -32.49 -97.01
C ALA A 361 -20.80 -33.58 -97.85
N GLU A 362 -20.12 -34.54 -97.21
CA GLU A 362 -19.56 -35.71 -97.88
C GLU A 362 -20.65 -36.60 -98.46
N GLU A 363 -21.74 -36.83 -97.72
CA GLU A 363 -22.91 -37.56 -98.22
C GLU A 363 -23.54 -36.86 -99.44
N ARG A 364 -23.75 -35.54 -99.37
CA ARG A 364 -24.26 -34.75 -100.51
C ARG A 364 -23.32 -34.78 -101.70
N ARG A 365 -21.99 -34.69 -101.50
CA ARG A 365 -21.01 -34.81 -102.59
C ARG A 365 -21.05 -36.18 -103.24
N ARG A 366 -21.13 -37.25 -102.45
CA ARG A 366 -21.30 -38.62 -102.97
C ARG A 366 -22.60 -38.75 -103.76
N MET A 367 -23.68 -38.13 -103.30
CA MET A 367 -24.97 -38.12 -104.00
C MET A 367 -24.91 -37.35 -105.33
N ILE A 368 -24.29 -36.16 -105.34
CA ILE A 368 -24.09 -35.36 -106.56
C ILE A 368 -23.18 -36.09 -107.55
N GLN A 369 -22.09 -36.69 -107.08
CA GLN A 369 -21.19 -37.47 -107.95
C GLN A 369 -21.93 -38.64 -108.59
N LYS A 370 -22.74 -39.38 -107.82
CA LYS A 370 -23.62 -40.42 -108.36
C LYS A 370 -24.61 -39.90 -109.42
N ILE A 371 -25.10 -38.66 -109.29
CA ILE A 371 -25.98 -38.04 -110.29
C ILE A 371 -25.20 -37.66 -111.55
N ILE A 372 -24.01 -37.07 -111.41
CA ILE A 372 -23.14 -36.67 -112.53
C ILE A 372 -22.68 -37.90 -113.34
N ASP A 373 -22.26 -38.96 -112.66
CA ASP A 373 -21.82 -40.19 -113.33
C ASP A 373 -22.98 -40.81 -114.13
N LYS A 374 -24.21 -40.73 -113.61
CA LYS A 374 -25.42 -41.21 -114.28
C LYS A 374 -25.86 -40.34 -115.47
N ILE A 375 -25.51 -39.05 -115.49
CA ILE A 375 -25.75 -38.16 -116.64
C ILE A 375 -24.73 -38.41 -117.76
N LYS A 376 -23.46 -38.69 -117.41
CA LYS A 376 -22.41 -39.00 -118.38
C LYS A 376 -22.59 -40.34 -119.10
N GLU A 377 -23.39 -41.26 -118.58
CA GLU A 377 -23.73 -42.50 -119.29
C GLU A 377 -24.82 -42.32 -120.36
N VAL A 378 -25.47 -41.15 -120.46
CA VAL A 378 -26.63 -40.90 -121.33
C VAL A 378 -26.32 -40.00 -122.54
N THR A 379 -25.10 -39.46 -122.64
CA THR A 379 -24.56 -38.72 -123.81
C THR A 379 -23.24 -39.34 -124.23
#